data_AF-A0A8J7TIX7-F1
#
_entry.id   AF-A0A8J7TIX7-F1
#
_cell.length_a   1.000
_cell.length_b   1.000
_cell.length_c   1.000
_cell.angle_alpha   90.00
_cell.angle_beta   90.00
_cell.angle_gamma   90.00
#
_symmetry.space_group_name_H-M   'P 1'
#
loop_
_entity.id
_entity.type
_entity.pdbx_description
1 polymer ?
#
loop_
_entity_poly.entity_id
_entity_poly.type
_entity_poly.pdbx_seq_one_letter_code
_entity_poly.pdbx_strand_id
1 'polypeptide(L)'
;KTNQRTITVLTYNPYVPTELLTAFLGRYVTLVGQPTEIRDSSGVWYGKCQYRVLLKEDPEGVDGFQHPPARFNIGADRGYLYYPRMPDFCKKCKQSGHKENTCDIVFFLFSFG
;
A
#
# COMPACT_ATOMS: atom_id res chain seq x y z
N LYS A 1 8.16 6.10 -19.10
CA LYS A 1 7.52 5.29 -18.03
C LYS A 1 6.09 5.77 -17.87
N THR A 2 5.09 4.89 -17.71
CA THR A 2 3.71 5.35 -17.42
C THR A 2 3.54 5.47 -15.91
N ASN A 3 2.84 6.51 -15.44
CA ASN A 3 2.51 6.71 -14.03
C ASN A 3 1.19 6.04 -13.61
N GLN A 4 0.45 5.48 -14.56
CA GLN A 4 -0.81 4.79 -14.29
C GLN A 4 -0.58 3.46 -13.55
N ARG A 5 -1.33 3.23 -12.48
CA ARG A 5 -1.30 1.99 -11.69
C ARG A 5 -2.72 1.54 -11.34
N THR A 6 -2.84 0.24 -11.09
CA THR A 6 -4.01 -0.36 -10.48
C THR A 6 -3.59 -0.91 -9.12
N ILE A 7 -3.97 -0.21 -8.06
CA ILE A 7 -3.62 -0.53 -6.68
C ILE A 7 -4.72 -1.39 -6.08
N THR A 8 -4.34 -2.55 -5.56
CA THR A 8 -5.24 -3.34 -4.71
C THR A 8 -4.94 -3.03 -3.26
N VAL A 9 -5.98 -2.66 -2.51
CA VAL A 9 -5.91 -2.37 -1.08
C VAL A 9 -6.69 -3.43 -0.33
N LEU A 10 -6.14 -3.92 0.78
CA LEU A 10 -6.85 -4.73 1.76
C LEU A 10 -6.73 -4.08 3.13
N THR A 11 -7.86 -3.93 3.80
CA THR A 11 -7.94 -3.51 5.20
C THR A 11 -8.25 -4.71 6.07
N TYR A 12 -7.68 -4.78 7.28
CA TYR A 12 -8.02 -5.83 8.23
C TYR A 12 -9.38 -5.59 8.90
N ASN A 13 -9.73 -4.31 9.08
CA ASN A 13 -11.08 -3.90 9.45
C ASN A 13 -11.84 -3.52 8.17
N PRO A 14 -12.81 -4.32 7.71
CA PRO A 14 -13.54 -4.03 6.46
C PRO A 14 -14.46 -2.80 6.59
N TYR A 15 -14.68 -2.28 7.79
CA TYR A 15 -15.54 -1.12 8.03
C TYR A 15 -14.81 0.22 7.93
N VAL A 16 -13.52 0.23 7.55
CA VAL A 16 -12.81 1.48 7.28
C VAL A 16 -13.50 2.21 6.13
N PRO A 17 -13.99 3.45 6.34
CA PRO A 17 -14.66 4.20 5.29
C PRO A 17 -13.77 4.41 4.06
N THR A 18 -14.36 4.24 2.88
CA THR A 18 -13.69 4.40 1.60
C THR A 18 -13.11 5.81 1.42
N GLU A 19 -13.73 6.82 2.04
CA GLU A 19 -13.27 8.21 2.04
C GLU A 19 -11.93 8.35 2.75
N LEU A 20 -11.72 7.62 3.86
CA LEU A 20 -10.44 7.66 4.59
C LEU A 20 -9.33 6.97 3.79
N LEU A 21 -9.63 5.84 3.14
CA LEU A 21 -8.69 5.16 2.25
C LEU A 21 -8.33 6.04 1.04
N THR A 22 -9.32 6.73 0.49
CA THR A 22 -9.16 7.67 -0.62
C THR A 22 -8.30 8.87 -0.20
N ALA A 23 -8.58 9.47 0.95
CA ALA A 23 -7.77 10.57 1.48
C ALA A 23 -6.33 10.12 1.77
N PHE A 24 -6.15 8.93 2.35
CA PHE A 24 -4.84 8.33 2.58
C PHE A 24 -4.04 8.18 1.27
N LEU A 25 -4.65 7.57 0.25
CA LEU A 25 -4.01 7.33 -1.06
C LEU A 25 -3.74 8.63 -1.80
N GLY A 26 -4.66 9.60 -1.71
CA GLY A 26 -4.57 10.91 -2.37
C GLY A 26 -3.33 11.72 -2.01
N ARG A 27 -2.61 11.34 -0.95
CA ARG A 27 -1.30 11.90 -0.61
C ARG A 27 -0.24 11.55 -1.67
N TYR A 28 -0.30 10.35 -2.24
CA TYR A 28 0.72 9.81 -3.17
C TYR A 28 0.25 9.78 -4.63
N VAL A 29 -1.06 9.76 -4.86
CA VAL A 29 -1.64 9.48 -6.18
C VAL A 29 -2.80 10.41 -6.50
N THR A 30 -3.14 10.53 -7.78
CA THR A 30 -4.41 11.08 -8.27
C THR A 30 -5.33 9.92 -8.65
N LEU A 31 -6.55 9.89 -8.12
CA LEU A 31 -7.51 8.83 -8.45
C LEU A 31 -8.09 9.02 -9.86
N VAL A 32 -8.30 7.90 -10.55
CA VAL A 32 -8.95 7.83 -11.86
C VAL A 32 -10.27 7.10 -11.68
N GLY A 33 -11.30 7.86 -11.29
CA GLY A 33 -12.63 7.33 -10.98
C GLY A 33 -12.76 6.78 -9.56
N GLN A 34 -13.88 6.11 -9.31
CA GLN A 34 -14.22 5.54 -8.00
C GLN A 34 -13.52 4.19 -7.77
N PRO A 35 -13.21 3.84 -6.51
CA PRO A 35 -12.72 2.51 -6.18
C PRO A 35 -13.79 1.45 -6.44
N THR A 36 -13.34 0.26 -6.84
CA THR A 36 -14.20 -0.90 -7.01
C THR A 36 -13.97 -1.91 -5.90
N GLU A 37 -15.04 -2.40 -5.29
CA GLU A 37 -14.96 -3.53 -4.36
C GLU A 37 -14.54 -4.80 -5.10
N ILE A 38 -13.61 -5.55 -4.53
CA ILE A 38 -13.29 -6.89 -5.00
C ILE A 38 -14.08 -7.87 -4.14
N ARG A 39 -15.07 -8.51 -4.75
CA ARG A 39 -15.89 -9.55 -4.14
C ARG A 39 -15.37 -10.93 -4.54
N ASP A 40 -15.57 -11.92 -3.68
CA ASP A 40 -15.27 -13.30 -4.00
C ASP A 40 -16.32 -13.91 -4.96
N SER A 41 -16.17 -15.21 -5.29
CA SER A 41 -17.10 -15.91 -6.17
C SER A 41 -18.53 -16.02 -5.63
N SER A 42 -18.72 -15.85 -4.32
CA SER A 42 -20.04 -15.82 -3.67
C SER A 42 -20.63 -14.41 -3.58
N GLY A 43 -19.89 -13.39 -4.00
CA GLY A 43 -20.30 -11.99 -3.94
C GLY A 43 -20.03 -11.32 -2.59
N VAL A 44 -19.30 -11.98 -1.68
CA VAL A 44 -18.98 -11.42 -0.35
C VAL A 44 -17.75 -10.51 -0.44
N TRP A 45 -17.80 -9.38 0.27
CA TRP A 45 -16.72 -8.40 0.37
C TRP A 45 -16.06 -8.44 1.74
N TYR A 46 -14.72 -8.46 1.78
CA TYR A 46 -13.93 -8.56 3.02
C TYR A 46 -12.92 -7.41 3.15
N GLY A 47 -13.32 -6.18 2.79
CA GLY A 47 -12.45 -5.00 2.93
C GLY A 47 -11.40 -4.86 1.83
N LYS A 48 -11.56 -5.58 0.71
CA LYS A 48 -10.66 -5.54 -0.46
C LYS A 48 -11.22 -4.64 -1.54
N CYS A 49 -10.47 -3.64 -1.97
CA CYS A 49 -10.88 -2.73 -3.04
C CYS A 49 -9.74 -2.45 -4.01
N GLN A 50 -10.09 -1.99 -5.20
CA GLN A 50 -9.16 -1.66 -6.27
C GLN A 50 -9.30 -0.19 -6.68
N TYR A 51 -8.16 0.48 -6.82
CA TYR A 51 -8.07 1.86 -7.24
C TYR A 51 -7.30 1.95 -8.55
N ARG A 52 -7.87 2.64 -9.54
CA ARG A 52 -7.12 3.10 -10.72
C ARG A 52 -6.58 4.48 -10.40
N VAL A 53 -5.27 4.67 -10.60
CA VAL A 53 -4.58 5.87 -10.13
C VAL A 53 -3.49 6.31 -11.09
N LEU A 54 -3.10 7.57 -10.99
CA LEU A 54 -1.86 8.13 -11.53
C LEU A 54 -0.94 8.43 -10.36
N LEU A 55 0.26 7.85 -10.32
CA LEU A 55 1.26 8.22 -9.30
C LEU A 55 1.67 9.68 -9.51
N LYS A 56 1.86 10.41 -8.40
CA LYS A 56 2.45 11.75 -8.43
C LYS A 56 3.94 11.66 -8.74
N GLU A 57 4.48 12.68 -9.37
CA GLU A 57 5.91 12.78 -9.66
C GLU A 57 6.72 13.03 -8.39
N ASP A 58 7.91 12.44 -8.34
CA ASP A 58 8.88 12.61 -7.27
C ASP A 58 10.29 12.39 -7.84
N PRO A 59 11.09 13.44 -8.03
CA PRO A 59 12.46 13.32 -8.54
C PRO A 59 13.34 12.41 -7.68
N GLU A 60 13.08 12.35 -6.37
CA GLU A 60 13.81 11.50 -5.42
C GLU A 60 13.17 10.11 -5.27
N GLY A 61 11.99 9.91 -5.87
CA GLY A 61 11.20 8.69 -5.81
C GLY A 61 11.73 7.59 -6.73
N VAL A 62 11.41 6.33 -6.39
CA VAL A 62 12.06 5.12 -6.94
C VAL A 62 12.04 4.98 -8.45
N ASP A 63 11.19 5.62 -9.21
CA ASP A 63 11.28 5.59 -10.67
C ASP A 63 10.86 6.93 -11.26
N GLY A 64 11.00 7.99 -10.46
CA GLY A 64 10.46 9.32 -10.70
C GLY A 64 9.07 9.55 -10.08
N PHE A 65 8.59 8.66 -9.21
CA PHE A 65 7.22 8.72 -8.68
C PHE A 65 7.13 8.51 -7.17
N GLN A 66 6.11 9.14 -6.56
CA GLN A 66 5.71 8.87 -5.19
C GLN A 66 5.00 7.52 -5.10
N HIS A 67 5.52 6.62 -4.28
CA HIS A 67 4.92 5.32 -4.03
C HIS A 67 4.23 5.30 -2.65
N PRO A 68 2.96 4.90 -2.56
CA PRO A 68 2.34 4.70 -1.26
C PRO A 68 2.99 3.51 -0.55
N PRO A 69 3.05 3.53 0.80
CA PRO A 69 3.69 2.47 1.56
C PRO A 69 2.90 1.16 1.45
N ALA A 70 3.60 0.03 1.35
CA ALA A 70 2.98 -1.30 1.21
C ALA A 70 2.10 -1.68 2.38
N ARG A 71 2.45 -1.21 3.58
CA ARG A 71 1.68 -1.36 4.80
C ARG A 71 1.40 0.03 5.35
N PHE A 72 0.18 0.24 5.82
CA PHE A 72 -0.25 1.53 6.33
C PHE A 72 -1.22 1.39 7.49
N ASN A 73 -1.36 2.49 8.23
CA ASN A 73 -2.34 2.63 9.29
C ASN A 73 -3.19 3.88 9.02
N ILE A 74 -4.49 3.79 9.28
CA ILE A 74 -5.43 4.91 9.37
C ILE A 74 -5.98 4.86 10.79
N GLY A 75 -5.47 5.73 11.68
CA GLY A 75 -5.72 5.57 13.11
C GLY A 75 -5.24 4.20 13.62
N ALA A 76 -6.13 3.45 14.28
CA ALA A 76 -5.86 2.09 14.75
C ALA A 76 -6.04 1.03 13.65
N ASP A 77 -6.67 1.38 12.54
CA ASP A 77 -6.95 0.45 11.45
C ASP A 77 -5.72 0.21 10.60
N ARG A 78 -5.40 -1.06 10.37
CA ARG A 78 -4.24 -1.50 9.60
C ARG A 78 -4.67 -2.02 8.24
N GLY A 79 -3.86 -1.76 7.24
CA GLY A 79 -4.05 -2.26 5.90
C GLY A 79 -2.74 -2.49 5.17
N TYR A 80 -2.84 -3.12 4.02
CA TYR A 80 -1.75 -3.25 3.07
C TYR A 80 -2.25 -3.05 1.65
N LEU A 81 -1.32 -2.73 0.76
CA LEU A 81 -1.59 -2.54 -0.65
C LEU A 81 -0.50 -3.18 -1.50
N TYR A 82 -0.84 -3.46 -2.75
CA TYR A 82 0.10 -3.98 -3.73
C TYR A 82 -0.33 -3.62 -5.15
N TYR A 83 0.64 -3.50 -6.04
CA TYR A 83 0.44 -3.24 -7.47
C TYR A 83 1.68 -3.64 -8.28
N PRO A 84 1.55 -3.86 -9.60
CA PRO A 84 2.70 -4.15 -10.45
C PRO A 84 3.72 -3.01 -10.44
N ARG A 85 5.02 -3.35 -10.41
CA ARG A 85 6.14 -2.40 -10.36
C ARG A 85 6.16 -1.52 -9.09
N MET A 86 5.54 -2.00 -8.01
CA MET A 86 5.80 -1.43 -6.69
C MET A 86 7.27 -1.65 -6.31
N PRO A 87 7.95 -0.65 -5.70
CA PRO A 87 9.29 -0.85 -5.17
C PRO A 87 9.33 -2.02 -4.21
N ASP A 88 10.46 -2.72 -4.18
CA ASP A 88 10.66 -3.80 -3.22
C ASP A 88 10.44 -3.28 -1.80
N PHE A 89 9.69 -4.03 -1.00
CA PHE A 89 9.36 -3.70 0.37
C PHE A 89 9.72 -4.86 1.28
N CYS A 90 10.57 -4.58 2.27
CA CYS A 90 11.00 -5.57 3.24
C CYS A 90 9.97 -5.71 4.36
N LYS A 91 9.35 -6.89 4.47
CA LYS A 91 8.36 -7.17 5.51
C LYS A 91 8.96 -7.24 6.92
N LYS A 92 10.27 -7.49 7.01
CA LYS A 92 11.05 -7.62 8.26
C LYS A 92 11.31 -6.26 8.89
N CYS A 93 11.94 -5.33 8.16
CA CYS A 93 12.29 -4.00 8.68
C CYS A 93 11.32 -2.89 8.29
N LYS A 94 10.35 -3.17 7.40
CA LYS A 94 9.34 -2.23 6.89
C LYS A 94 9.91 -1.08 6.05
N GLN A 95 11.08 -1.27 5.42
CA GLN A 95 11.70 -0.30 4.51
C GLN A 95 11.57 -0.73 3.05
N SER A 96 11.64 0.24 2.14
CA SER A 96 11.67 0.03 0.70
C SER A 96 13.11 -0.21 0.19
N GLY A 97 13.25 -0.79 -1.00
CA GLY A 97 14.54 -0.96 -1.70
C GLY A 97 15.16 -2.36 -1.62
N HIS A 98 14.62 -3.25 -0.79
CA HIS A 98 15.08 -4.64 -0.70
C HIS A 98 13.95 -5.57 -0.25
N LYS A 99 14.15 -6.89 -0.45
CA LYS A 99 13.22 -7.93 -0.02
C LYS A 99 13.65 -8.51 1.32
N GLU A 100 12.73 -9.23 1.97
CA GLU A 100 12.97 -9.84 3.28
C GLU A 100 14.15 -10.83 3.30
N ASN A 101 14.37 -11.56 2.20
CA ASN A 101 15.48 -12.51 2.06
C ASN A 101 16.85 -11.83 1.89
N THR A 102 16.88 -10.55 1.51
CA THR A 102 18.11 -9.75 1.37
C THR A 102 18.19 -8.68 2.45
N CYS A 103 17.50 -8.89 3.58
CA CYS A 103 17.45 -7.95 4.68
C CYS A 103 18.54 -8.26 5.71
N ASP A 104 19.53 -7.36 5.80
CA ASP A 104 20.68 -7.49 6.69
C ASP A 104 20.37 -7.13 8.15
N ILE A 105 19.15 -6.65 8.45
CA ILE A 105 18.74 -6.37 9.82
C ILE A 105 18.57 -7.69 10.57
N VAL A 106 19.53 -7.99 11.45
CA VAL A 106 19.38 -8.99 12.50
C VAL A 106 18.56 -8.31 13.61
N PHE A 107 17.39 -8.84 13.92
CA PHE A 107 16.62 -8.39 15.09
C PHE A 107 17.43 -8.71 16.34
N PHE A 108 18.23 -7.75 16.83
CA PHE A 108 18.75 -7.82 18.18
C PHE A 108 17.56 -7.62 19.11
N LEU A 109 17.09 -8.72 19.70
CA LEU A 109 16.21 -8.69 20.86
C LEU A 109 17.00 -8.05 22.00
N PHE A 110 16.95 -6.73 22.11
CA PHE A 110 17.28 -6.07 23.37
C PHE A 110 16.21 -6.45 24.39
N SER A 111 16.47 -7.55 25.09
CA SER A 111 15.98 -7.74 26.45
C SER A 111 16.67 -6.68 27.30
N PHE A 112 16.03 -5.53 27.51
CA PHE A 112 16.33 -4.72 28.67
C PHE A 112 15.38 -5.17 29.77
N GLY A 113 15.98 -5.79 30.78
CA GLY A 113 15.33 -6.14 32.04
C GLY A 113 15.08 -4.92 32.94
#